data_AF-A0A1Q5KJ73-F1
#
_entry.id   AF-A0A1Q5KJ73-F1
#
_cell.length_a   1.000
_cell.length_b   1.000
_cell.length_c   1.000
_cell.angle_alpha   90.00
_cell.angle_beta   90.00
_cell.angle_gamma   90.00
#
_symmetry.space_group_name_H-M   'P 1'
#
loop_
_entity.id
_entity.type
_entity.pdbx_description
1 polymer ?
#
loop_
_entity_poly.entity_id
_entity_poly.type
_entity_poly.pdbx_seq_one_letter_code
_entity_poly.pdbx_strand_id
1 'polypeptide(L)'
;MGESEADRIAELQAEVDQLKEAVASHAVVDQAIGMMVAFGRVTPDQGWEVLKDVSQHTNIKLRNIAELILVWGRRGDIPPEVRAALEDALDRYGPTQVPGADA
;
A
#
# COMPACT_ATOMS: atom_id res chain seq x y z
N MET A 1 -30.83 -34.56 -3.50
CA MET A 1 -29.82 -34.46 -2.41
C MET A 1 -29.57 -32.98 -2.27
N GLY A 2 -30.13 -32.35 -1.23
CA GLY A 2 -29.79 -30.95 -0.93
C GLY A 2 -28.41 -30.92 -0.30
N GLU A 3 -27.62 -29.90 -0.62
CA GLU A 3 -26.36 -29.61 0.07
C GLU A 3 -26.57 -29.79 1.58
N SER A 4 -25.71 -30.60 2.19
CA SER A 4 -25.76 -30.74 3.62
C SER A 4 -25.31 -29.41 4.24
N GLU A 5 -25.81 -29.12 5.44
CA GLU A 5 -25.34 -27.97 6.21
C GLU A 5 -23.81 -27.97 6.36
N ALA A 6 -23.19 -29.16 6.40
CA ALA A 6 -21.73 -29.32 6.41
C ALA A 6 -21.06 -28.89 5.11
N ASP A 7 -21.65 -29.14 3.94
CA ASP A 7 -21.11 -28.72 2.64
C ASP A 7 -21.12 -27.19 2.53
N ARG A 8 -22.23 -26.57 2.94
CA ARG A 8 -22.38 -25.10 2.95
C ARG A 8 -21.43 -24.42 3.95
N ILE A 9 -21.21 -25.04 5.12
CA ILE A 9 -20.22 -24.55 6.10
C ILE A 9 -18.81 -24.64 5.51
N ALA A 10 -18.47 -25.73 4.81
CA ALA A 10 -17.15 -25.90 4.20
C ALA A 10 -16.87 -24.86 3.10
N GLU A 11 -17.86 -24.57 2.25
CA GLU A 11 -17.75 -23.55 1.20
C GLU A 11 -17.52 -22.14 1.79
N LEU A 12 -18.34 -21.75 2.78
CA LEU A 12 -18.20 -20.46 3.45
C LEU A 12 -16.85 -20.34 4.18
N GLN A 13 -16.35 -21.44 4.77
CA GLN A 13 -15.04 -21.45 5.41
C GLN A 13 -13.91 -21.22 4.39
N ALA A 14 -13.99 -21.85 3.22
CA ALA A 14 -13.03 -21.64 2.14
C ALA A 14 -13.06 -20.19 1.61
N GLU A 15 -14.25 -19.60 1.46
CA GLU A 15 -14.39 -18.19 1.07
C GLU A 15 -13.80 -17.25 2.11
N VAL A 16 -14.07 -17.49 3.40
CA VAL A 16 -13.48 -16.71 4.51
C VAL A 16 -11.97 -16.80 4.51
N ASP A 17 -11.40 -17.99 4.25
CA ASP A 17 -9.96 -18.17 4.24
C ASP A 17 -9.30 -17.48 3.03
N GLN A 18 -9.92 -17.52 1.86
CA GLN A 18 -9.48 -16.75 0.69
C GLN A 18 -9.52 -15.23 0.93
N LEU A 19 -10.60 -14.73 1.56
CA LEU A 19 -10.71 -13.31 1.90
C LEU A 19 -9.66 -12.88 2.93
N LYS A 20 -9.41 -13.71 3.96
CA LYS A 20 -8.33 -13.46 4.92
C LYS A 20 -6.96 -13.43 4.26
N GLU A 21 -6.70 -14.35 3.33
CA GLU A 21 -5.46 -14.37 2.58
C GLU A 21 -5.31 -13.12 1.72
N ALA A 22 -6.36 -12.69 1.04
CA ALA A 22 -6.37 -11.45 0.26
C ALA A 22 -6.08 -10.22 1.14
N VAL A 23 -6.76 -10.09 2.28
CA VAL A 23 -6.52 -8.99 3.25
C VAL A 23 -5.09 -9.02 3.80
N ALA A 24 -4.60 -10.19 4.19
CA ALA A 24 -3.23 -10.36 4.67
C ALA A 24 -2.18 -10.04 3.58
N SER A 25 -2.50 -10.34 2.32
CA SER A 25 -1.63 -10.05 1.18
C SER A 25 -1.50 -8.55 0.92
N HIS A 26 -2.53 -7.75 1.22
CA HIS A 26 -2.55 -6.30 0.99
C HIS A 26 -2.08 -5.48 2.21
N ALA A 27 -2.09 -6.04 3.41
CA ALA A 27 -1.77 -5.32 4.65
C ALA A 27 -0.46 -4.53 4.62
N VAL A 28 0.60 -5.06 3.99
CA VAL A 28 1.89 -4.36 3.87
C VAL A 28 1.81 -3.13 2.97
N VAL A 29 1.00 -3.21 1.90
CA VAL A 29 0.80 -2.11 0.97
C VAL A 29 -0.06 -1.04 1.62
N ASP A 30 -1.12 -1.41 2.33
CA ASP A 30 -1.98 -0.48 3.06
C ASP A 30 -1.19 0.29 4.14
N GLN A 31 -0.25 -0.38 4.83
CA GLN A 31 0.66 0.27 5.78
C GLN A 31 1.60 1.27 5.09
N ALA A 32 2.14 0.92 3.92
CA ALA A 32 2.98 1.82 3.14
C ALA A 32 2.18 3.04 2.65
N ILE A 33 0.93 2.86 2.20
CA ILE A 33 0.03 3.97 1.86
C ILE A 33 -0.16 4.89 3.06
N GLY A 34 -0.42 4.32 4.25
CA GLY A 34 -0.54 5.09 5.49
C GLY A 34 0.70 5.94 5.79
N MET A 35 1.90 5.42 5.53
CA MET A 35 3.15 6.20 5.63
C MET A 35 3.23 7.32 4.59
N MET A 36 2.79 7.09 3.35
CA MET A 36 2.75 8.14 2.33
C MET A 36 1.78 9.27 2.70
N VAL A 37 0.61 8.93 3.24
CA VAL A 37 -0.34 9.93 3.75
C VAL A 37 0.30 10.76 4.87
N ALA A 38 0.93 10.10 5.84
CA ALA A 38 1.51 10.77 7.01
C ALA A 38 2.73 11.64 6.67
N PHE A 39 3.67 11.12 5.87
CA PHE A 39 4.95 11.79 5.59
C PHE A 39 4.94 12.58 4.29
N GLY A 40 4.29 12.06 3.24
CA GLY A 40 4.18 12.68 1.92
C GLY A 40 3.04 13.69 1.80
N ARG A 41 2.12 13.76 2.78
CA ARG A 41 0.94 14.66 2.78
C ARG A 41 0.09 14.54 1.51
N VAL A 42 -0.09 13.30 1.07
CA VAL A 42 -0.96 12.92 -0.04
C VAL A 42 -2.24 12.28 0.49
N THR A 43 -3.30 12.25 -0.31
CA THR A 43 -4.48 11.45 0.00
C THR A 43 -4.16 9.95 -0.10
N PRO A 44 -5.00 9.05 0.47
CA PRO A 44 -4.78 7.60 0.34
C PRO A 44 -4.69 7.14 -1.12
N ASP A 45 -5.56 7.65 -2.00
CA ASP A 45 -5.57 7.31 -3.44
C ASP A 45 -4.27 7.76 -4.13
N GLN A 46 -3.78 8.96 -3.80
CA GLN A 46 -2.49 9.44 -4.29
C GLN A 46 -1.33 8.64 -3.70
N GLY A 47 -1.40 8.23 -2.44
CA GLY A 47 -0.40 7.37 -1.81
C GLY A 47 -0.27 6.03 -2.53
N TRP A 48 -1.38 5.46 -2.99
CA TRP A 48 -1.36 4.29 -3.88
C TRP A 48 -0.66 4.57 -5.22
N GLU A 49 -1.02 5.67 -5.89
CA GLU A 49 -0.39 6.02 -7.17
C GLU A 49 1.11 6.32 -7.02
N VAL A 50 1.54 6.93 -5.91
CA VAL A 50 2.97 7.11 -5.57
C VAL A 50 3.68 5.76 -5.52
N LEU A 51 3.17 4.79 -4.75
CA LEU A 51 3.81 3.46 -4.62
C LEU A 51 3.87 2.73 -5.97
N LYS A 52 2.81 2.83 -6.76
CA LYS A 52 2.72 2.23 -8.10
C LYS A 52 3.70 2.88 -9.08
N ASP A 53 3.84 4.19 -9.04
CA ASP A 53 4.75 4.93 -9.89
C ASP A 53 6.22 4.60 -9.58
N VAL A 54 6.58 4.55 -8.29
CA VAL A 54 7.91 4.14 -7.83
C VAL A 54 8.21 2.70 -8.27
N SER A 55 7.24 1.79 -8.11
CA SER A 55 7.36 0.40 -8.56
C SER A 55 7.66 0.29 -10.06
N GLN A 56 6.98 1.08 -10.89
CA GLN A 56 7.18 1.10 -12.34
C GLN A 56 8.54 1.67 -12.73
N HIS A 57 8.93 2.81 -12.14
CA HIS A 57 10.20 3.48 -12.46
C HIS A 57 11.43 2.69 -12.01
N THR A 58 11.34 1.99 -10.89
CA THR A 58 12.43 1.16 -10.36
C THR A 58 12.42 -0.28 -10.90
N ASN A 59 11.33 -0.68 -11.56
CA ASN A 59 11.06 -2.07 -11.96
C ASN A 59 11.15 -3.07 -10.79
N ILE A 60 10.76 -2.63 -9.58
CA ILE A 60 10.68 -3.45 -8.38
C ILE A 60 9.20 -3.74 -8.11
N LYS A 61 8.88 -4.98 -7.71
CA LYS A 61 7.51 -5.37 -7.37
C LYS A 61 6.93 -4.46 -6.28
N LEU A 62 5.69 -4.00 -6.47
CA LEU A 62 4.99 -3.10 -5.54
C LEU A 62 5.06 -3.54 -4.07
N ARG A 63 4.90 -4.84 -3.80
CA ARG A 63 5.01 -5.38 -2.44
C ARG A 63 6.39 -5.14 -1.83
N ASN A 64 7.46 -5.32 -2.61
CA ASN A 64 8.82 -5.06 -2.15
C ASN A 64 9.06 -3.57 -1.94
N ILE A 65 8.48 -2.70 -2.78
CA ILE A 65 8.48 -1.25 -2.55
C ILE A 65 7.81 -0.94 -1.22
N ALA A 66 6.62 -1.49 -0.95
CA ALA A 66 5.93 -1.28 0.33
C ALA A 66 6.80 -1.72 1.53
N GLU A 67 7.45 -2.89 1.45
CA GLU A 67 8.38 -3.36 2.48
C GLU A 67 9.58 -2.41 2.68
N LEU A 68 10.15 -1.87 1.59
CA LEU A 68 11.23 -0.89 1.65
C LEU A 68 10.77 0.42 2.30
N ILE A 69 9.55 0.89 2.01
CA ILE A 69 8.95 2.05 2.67
C ILE A 69 8.80 1.81 4.18
N LEU A 70 8.39 0.61 4.60
CA LEU A 70 8.29 0.26 6.02
C LEU A 70 9.67 0.18 6.71
N VAL A 71 10.70 -0.28 6.01
CA VAL A 71 12.08 -0.27 6.52
C VAL A 71 12.57 1.17 6.65
N TRP A 72 12.34 1.98 5.62
CA TRP A 72 12.66 3.40 5.58
C TRP A 72 12.00 4.17 6.72
N GLY A 73 10.69 4.01 6.93
CA GLY A 73 9.96 4.67 8.01
C GLY A 73 10.45 4.30 9.41
N ARG A 74 11.05 3.11 9.58
CA ARG A 74 11.58 2.66 10.89
C ARG A 74 13.05 2.99 11.12
N ARG A 75 13.88 2.99 10.06
CA ARG A 75 15.35 3.05 10.17
C ARG A 75 15.99 4.19 9.39
N GLY A 76 15.26 4.83 8.48
CA GLY A 76 15.78 5.84 7.56
C GLY A 76 16.48 5.24 6.32
N ASP A 77 16.59 3.91 6.24
CA ASP A 77 17.29 3.20 5.18
C ASP A 77 16.39 2.92 3.98
N ILE A 78 16.77 3.39 2.81
CA ILE A 78 16.13 3.08 1.53
C ILE A 78 17.17 3.13 0.40
N PRO A 79 17.10 2.26 -0.62
CA PRO A 79 18.00 2.33 -1.76
C PRO A 79 17.92 3.69 -2.47
N PRO A 80 19.05 4.29 -2.91
CA PRO A 80 19.07 5.63 -3.52
C PRO A 80 18.16 5.76 -4.74
N GLU A 81 18.08 4.72 -5.57
CA GLU A 81 17.21 4.68 -6.75
C GLU A 81 15.72 4.71 -6.39
N VAL A 82 15.34 4.06 -5.29
CA VAL A 82 13.97 4.08 -4.78
C VAL A 82 13.67 5.43 -4.13
N ARG A 83 14.65 6.02 -3.42
CA ARG A 83 14.52 7.37 -2.87
C ARG A 83 14.25 8.40 -3.95
N ALA A 84 15.07 8.41 -5.00
CA ALA A 84 14.92 9.37 -6.09
C ALA A 84 13.55 9.23 -6.77
N ALA A 85 13.15 8.00 -7.10
CA ALA A 85 11.83 7.75 -7.67
C ALA A 85 10.68 8.16 -6.73
N LEU A 86 10.84 7.96 -5.41
CA LEU A 86 9.85 8.35 -4.40
C LEU A 86 9.72 9.87 -4.30
N GLU A 87 10.83 10.59 -4.29
CA GLU A 87 10.85 12.06 -4.29
C GLU A 87 10.18 12.60 -5.56
N ASP A 88 10.55 12.09 -6.74
CA ASP A 88 9.94 12.47 -8.03
C ASP A 88 8.42 12.19 -8.08
N ALA A 89 7.99 11.06 -7.51
CA ALA A 89 6.57 10.71 -7.43
C ALA A 89 5.83 11.64 -6.45
N LEU A 90 6.38 11.87 -5.26
CA LEU A 90 5.76 12.75 -4.26
C LEU A 90 5.66 14.20 -4.75
N ASP A 91 6.64 14.70 -5.51
CA ASP A 91 6.56 16.02 -6.14
C ASP A 91 5.46 16.10 -7.21
N ARG A 92 5.18 14.99 -7.89
CA ARG A 92 4.10 14.92 -8.88
C ARG A 92 2.71 14.84 -8.26
N TYR A 93 2.60 14.16 -7.11
CA TYR A 93 1.32 13.89 -6.44
C TYR A 93 1.07 14.80 -5.22
N GLY A 94 2.04 15.62 -4.79
CA GLY A 94 1.98 16.41 -3.56
C GLY A 94 2.31 17.91 -3.70
N PRO A 95 2.02 18.71 -2.65
CA PRO A 95 1.12 18.38 -1.55
C PRO A 95 -0.33 18.65 -1.95
N THR A 96 -1.24 17.75 -1.59
CA THR A 96 -2.66 18.08 -1.53
C THR A 96 -2.81 19.20 -0.50
N GLN A 97 -3.52 20.28 -0.82
CA GLN A 97 -3.78 21.37 0.13
C GLN A 97 -4.29 20.76 1.45
N VAL A 98 -3.51 20.95 2.51
CA VAL A 98 -3.91 20.52 3.85
C VAL A 98 -5.16 21.33 4.22
N PRO A 99 -6.27 20.70 4.66
CA PRO A 99 -7.39 21.46 5.20
C PRO A 99 -6.89 22.38 6.33
N GLY A 100 -6.98 23.70 6.12
CA GLY A 100 -6.50 24.71 7.06
C GLY A 100 -5.19 25.43 6.69
N ALA A 101 -4.60 25.18 5.51
CA ALA A 101 -3.45 25.96 5.02
C ALA A 101 -3.84 27.38 4.53
N ASP A 102 -5.14 27.63 4.32
CA ASP A 102 -5.72 28.91 3.91
C ASP A 102 -6.53 29.56 5.05
N ALA A 103 -6.02 29.53 6.29
CA ALA A 103 -6.65 30.16 7.46
C ALA A 103 -5.78 31.28 8.05
#